data_AF-A0AAD6VP56-F1
#
_entry.id   AF-A0AAD6VP56-F1
#
_cell.length_a   1.000
_cell.length_b   1.000
_cell.length_c   1.000
_cell.angle_alpha   90.00
_cell.angle_beta   90.00
_cell.angle_gamma   90.00
#
_symmetry.space_group_name_H-M   'P 1'
#
loop_
_entity.id
_entity.type
_entity.pdbx_description
1 polymer ?
#
loop_
_entity_poly.entity_id
_entity_poly.type
_entity_poly.pdbx_seq_one_letter_code
_entity_poly.pdbx_strand_id
1 'polypeptide(L)'
;MLRQMCRRGRLLAAIKDSTQEVDSKSPVVAAMQILSPPGSVDTDLANLQQLPPAEGTAFNGSGVVLADSMYELILEYWNNTYSPSYIHKSDLTFDLLNSGVKVLPSRAVQLTHFTHKIRLFSPFKKHHGNSSISFRHPSTGQKDMGFIRSIWTQVLEGQKRTFVFVQPHTDTDPVDAAKMPYLTHPRFKCTVKYTNPRHPKSELIVEPRHIISHVAYLPCPQGTFDIQKAITIFVDSLHRNRD
;
A
#
# COMPACT_ATOMS: atom_id res chain seq x y z
N MET A 1 27.66 -3.49 5.60
CA MET A 1 26.42 -2.96 6.21
C MET A 1 25.22 -3.91 6.13
N LEU A 2 24.86 -4.49 4.99
CA LEU A 2 23.66 -5.33 4.85
C LEU A 2 23.61 -6.50 5.85
N ARG A 3 24.73 -7.21 6.05
CA ARG A 3 24.83 -8.31 7.04
C ARG A 3 24.53 -7.86 8.48
N GLN A 4 24.97 -6.66 8.88
CA GLN A 4 24.69 -6.10 10.21
C GLN A 4 23.20 -5.70 10.33
N MET A 5 22.60 -5.16 9.27
CA MET A 5 21.16 -4.85 9.25
C MET A 5 20.29 -6.10 9.29
N CYS A 6 20.66 -7.17 8.57
CA CYS A 6 19.97 -8.46 8.62
C CYS A 6 20.14 -9.14 9.99
N ARG A 7 21.32 -9.05 10.61
CA ARG A 7 21.57 -9.56 11.97
C ARG A 7 20.70 -8.84 13.00
N ARG A 8 20.64 -7.50 12.93
CA ARG A 8 19.77 -6.69 13.79
C ARG A 8 18.29 -7.00 13.56
N GLY A 9 17.87 -7.18 12.31
CA GLY A 9 16.49 -7.53 11.97
C GLY A 9 16.07 -8.89 12.53
N ARG A 10 16.93 -9.91 12.43
CA ARG A 10 16.69 -11.25 13.00
C ARG A 10 16.61 -11.24 14.52
N LEU A 11 17.49 -10.48 15.19
CA LEU A 11 17.47 -10.33 16.64
C LEU A 11 16.17 -9.66 17.11
N LEU A 12 15.72 -8.60 16.44
CA LEU A 12 14.47 -7.91 16.76
C LEU A 12 13.23 -8.80 16.55
N ALA A 13 13.22 -9.63 15.50
CA ALA A 13 12.14 -10.58 15.26
C ALA A 13 12.09 -11.66 16.34
N ALA A 14 13.24 -12.27 16.68
CA ALA A 14 13.34 -13.28 17.72
C ALA A 14 12.90 -12.76 19.10
N ILE A 15 13.27 -11.51 19.42
CA ILE A 15 12.84 -10.85 20.66
C ILE A 15 11.33 -10.66 20.69
N LYS A 16 10.73 -10.23 19.58
CA LYS A 16 9.27 -9.98 19.52
C LYS A 16 8.46 -11.27 19.60
N ASP A 17 8.95 -12.34 18.98
CA ASP A 17 8.34 -13.67 19.08
C ASP A 17 8.46 -14.22 20.52
N SER A 18 9.55 -13.91 21.25
CA SER A 18 9.71 -14.28 22.66
C SER A 18 8.88 -13.43 23.65
N THR A 19 8.39 -12.25 23.26
CA THR A 19 7.53 -11.42 24.14
C THR A 19 6.05 -11.80 24.09
N GLN A 20 5.64 -12.72 23.20
CA GLN A 20 4.28 -13.29 23.25
C GLN A 20 4.11 -14.31 24.39
N GLU A 21 5.22 -14.77 24.98
CA GLU A 21 5.23 -15.58 26.20
C GLU A 21 6.04 -14.83 27.28
N VAL A 22 5.38 -14.48 28.38
CA VAL A 22 5.96 -14.15 29.71
C VAL A 22 6.28 -12.68 30.07
N ASP A 23 5.68 -12.32 31.21
CA ASP A 23 5.96 -11.31 32.25
C ASP A 23 6.56 -9.94 31.88
N SER A 24 5.83 -8.90 32.28
CA SER A 24 6.15 -7.47 32.23
C SER A 24 7.37 -7.04 33.06
N LYS A 25 8.13 -7.98 33.64
CA LYS A 25 9.38 -7.73 34.39
C LYS A 25 10.64 -8.27 33.71
N SER A 26 10.54 -8.77 32.48
CA SER A 26 11.71 -9.26 31.74
C SER A 26 12.71 -8.13 31.44
N PRO A 27 14.02 -8.34 31.65
CA PRO A 27 15.08 -7.35 31.33
C PRO A 27 15.11 -6.97 29.84
N VAL A 28 14.47 -7.77 28.99
CA VAL A 28 14.30 -7.52 27.55
C VAL A 28 13.28 -6.39 27.28
N VAL A 29 12.24 -6.26 28.11
CA VAL A 29 11.24 -5.18 28.02
C VAL A 29 11.87 -3.85 28.46
N ALA A 30 12.70 -3.86 29.50
CA ALA A 30 13.45 -2.69 29.96
C ALA A 30 14.47 -2.23 28.88
N ALA A 31 15.16 -3.16 28.23
CA ALA A 31 16.05 -2.83 27.10
C ALA A 31 15.28 -2.26 25.89
N MET A 32 14.03 -2.69 25.65
CA MET A 32 13.18 -2.10 24.60
C MET A 32 12.78 -0.65 24.87
N GLN A 33 12.50 -0.29 26.13
CA GLN A 33 12.18 1.09 26.51
C GLN A 33 13.37 2.04 26.35
N ILE A 34 14.59 1.53 26.57
CA ILE A 34 15.84 2.30 26.36
C ILE A 34 16.12 2.48 24.85
N LEU A 35 15.84 1.46 24.04
CA LEU A 35 16.11 1.49 22.59
C LEU A 35 14.99 2.16 21.78
N SER A 36 13.82 2.39 22.37
CA SER A 36 12.67 3.04 21.75
C SER A 36 12.11 4.07 22.75
N PRO A 37 12.59 5.33 22.74
CA PRO A 37 12.06 6.35 23.64
C PRO A 37 10.56 6.56 23.38
N PRO A 38 9.73 6.72 24.43
CA PRO A 38 8.31 7.01 24.30
C PRO A 38 8.15 8.44 23.77
N GLY A 39 8.14 8.57 22.44
CA GLY A 39 8.10 9.87 21.77
C GLY A 39 8.01 9.80 20.24
N SER A 40 8.10 8.62 19.61
CA SER A 40 7.67 8.45 18.22
C SER A 40 6.14 8.43 18.14
N VAL A 41 5.54 9.58 18.43
CA VAL A 41 4.13 9.84 18.14
C VAL A 41 3.98 9.76 16.62
N ASP A 42 3.01 8.97 16.17
CA ASP A 42 2.59 8.85 14.79
C ASP A 42 2.43 10.22 14.14
N THR A 43 3.34 10.56 13.23
CA THR A 43 3.32 11.82 12.48
C THR A 43 2.27 11.82 11.36
N ASP A 44 1.39 10.82 11.32
CA ASP A 44 0.36 10.68 10.28
C ASP A 44 -1.04 11.20 10.70
N LEU A 45 -1.22 11.61 11.97
CA LEU A 45 -2.34 12.48 12.35
C LEU A 45 -2.06 13.97 12.06
N ALA A 46 -0.82 14.32 11.72
CA ALA A 46 -0.38 15.70 11.51
C ALA A 46 -0.73 16.29 10.12
N ASN A 47 -1.39 15.55 9.23
CA ASN A 47 -1.86 16.05 7.92
C ASN A 47 -3.39 16.09 7.77
N LEU A 48 -4.14 16.07 8.87
CA LEU A 48 -5.58 16.40 8.89
C LEU A 48 -5.80 17.92 8.97
N GLN A 49 -4.93 18.72 8.34
CA GLN A 49 -5.17 20.16 8.24
C GLN A 49 -6.29 20.36 7.21
N GLN A 50 -7.46 20.75 7.69
CA GLN A 50 -8.56 21.14 6.82
C GLN A 50 -8.13 22.38 6.06
N LEU A 51 -7.95 22.22 4.76
CA LEU A 51 -7.71 23.29 3.81
C LEU A 51 -9.01 24.08 3.61
N PRO A 52 -8.94 25.42 3.59
CA PRO A 52 -10.04 26.26 3.16
C PRO A 52 -10.57 25.83 1.78
N PRO A 53 -11.88 25.97 1.51
CA PRO A 53 -12.48 25.54 0.25
C PRO A 53 -11.79 26.13 -0.99
N ALA A 54 -11.40 27.40 -0.93
CA ALA A 54 -10.71 28.10 -2.03
C ALA A 54 -9.30 27.54 -2.32
N GLU A 55 -8.58 27.13 -1.28
CA GLU A 55 -7.26 26.51 -1.44
C GLU A 55 -7.38 25.08 -1.98
N GLY A 56 -8.42 24.35 -1.54
CA GLY A 56 -8.71 23.02 -2.06
C GLY A 56 -9.06 23.02 -3.55
N THR A 57 -9.88 23.96 -4.01
CA THR A 57 -10.22 24.10 -5.44
C THR A 57 -9.01 24.53 -6.27
N ALA A 58 -8.20 25.47 -5.77
CA ALA A 58 -6.95 25.88 -6.43
C ALA A 58 -5.95 24.71 -6.54
N PHE A 59 -5.79 23.92 -5.47
CA PHE A 59 -4.92 22.74 -5.49
C PHE A 59 -5.37 21.73 -6.54
N ASN A 60 -6.65 21.35 -6.54
CA ASN A 60 -7.19 20.42 -7.53
C ASN A 60 -7.09 21.01 -8.95
N GLY A 61 -7.30 22.33 -9.11
CA GLY A 61 -7.16 23.04 -10.37
C GLY A 61 -5.74 22.97 -10.97
N SER A 62 -4.71 22.99 -10.13
CA SER A 62 -3.31 22.83 -10.55
C SER A 62 -2.96 21.43 -11.05
N GLY A 63 -3.80 20.44 -10.75
CA GLY A 63 -3.61 19.06 -11.16
C GLY A 63 -3.81 18.81 -12.65
N VAL A 64 -3.59 17.57 -13.07
CA VAL A 64 -3.86 17.08 -14.43
C VAL A 64 -5.23 16.41 -14.45
N VAL A 65 -5.90 16.44 -15.60
CA VAL A 65 -7.17 15.71 -15.79
C VAL A 65 -6.91 14.21 -15.67
N LEU A 66 -7.66 13.54 -14.82
CA LEU A 66 -7.61 12.09 -14.65
C LEU A 66 -8.17 11.39 -15.89
N ALA A 67 -7.57 10.28 -16.30
CA ALA A 67 -8.17 9.38 -17.26
C ALA A 67 -9.48 8.80 -16.70
N ASP A 68 -10.46 8.53 -17.55
CA ASP A 68 -11.80 8.12 -17.09
C ASP A 68 -11.76 6.85 -16.23
N SER A 69 -10.96 5.84 -16.61
CA SER A 69 -10.78 4.63 -15.80
C SER A 69 -10.22 4.89 -14.40
N MET A 70 -9.39 5.91 -14.25
CA MET A 70 -8.81 6.28 -12.95
C MET A 70 -9.79 7.08 -12.11
N TYR A 71 -10.56 7.96 -12.76
CA TYR A 71 -11.61 8.74 -12.13
C TYR A 71 -12.71 7.83 -11.57
N GLU A 72 -13.17 6.85 -12.37
CA GLU A 72 -14.14 5.84 -11.96
C GLU A 72 -13.64 5.03 -10.76
N LEU A 73 -12.38 4.57 -10.79
CA LEU A 73 -11.80 3.85 -9.67
C LEU A 73 -11.75 4.69 -8.38
N ILE A 74 -11.40 5.99 -8.45
CA ILE A 74 -11.39 6.86 -7.27
C ILE A 74 -12.82 7.07 -6.74
N LEU A 75 -13.78 7.27 -7.65
CA LEU A 75 -15.18 7.46 -7.29
C LEU A 75 -15.76 6.22 -6.60
N GLU A 76 -15.57 5.04 -7.19
CA GLU A 76 -16.00 3.77 -6.62
C GLU A 76 -15.34 3.53 -5.25
N TYR A 77 -14.02 3.69 -5.17
CA TYR A 77 -13.27 3.54 -3.93
C TYR A 77 -13.78 4.49 -2.83
N TRP A 78 -13.99 5.77 -3.16
CA TRP A 78 -14.45 6.75 -2.19
C TRP A 78 -15.85 6.42 -1.68
N ASN A 79 -16.79 6.18 -2.58
CA ASN A 79 -18.18 5.94 -2.23
C ASN A 79 -18.36 4.66 -1.41
N ASN A 80 -17.48 3.68 -1.58
CA ASN A 80 -17.47 2.46 -0.76
C ASN A 80 -16.78 2.63 0.61
N THR A 81 -15.94 3.66 0.78
CA THR A 81 -15.08 3.81 1.96
C THR A 81 -15.52 4.95 2.88
N TYR A 82 -16.08 6.02 2.34
CA TYR A 82 -16.31 7.28 3.04
C TYR A 82 -17.69 7.86 2.80
N SER A 83 -18.10 8.69 3.75
CA SER A 83 -19.24 9.61 3.64
C SER A 83 -18.75 11.05 3.76
N PRO A 84 -19.33 12.02 3.03
CA PRO A 84 -20.41 11.86 2.07
C PRO A 84 -19.95 11.25 0.73
N SER A 85 -20.88 10.61 0.01
CA SER A 85 -20.64 10.08 -1.33
C SER A 85 -20.57 11.21 -2.36
N TYR A 86 -19.77 11.01 -3.40
CA TYR A 86 -19.68 11.88 -4.56
C TYR A 86 -20.44 11.28 -5.74
N ILE A 87 -20.96 12.15 -6.61
CA ILE A 87 -21.53 11.74 -7.90
C ILE A 87 -20.48 11.82 -9.02
N HIS A 88 -20.75 11.09 -10.09
CA HIS A 88 -19.95 11.14 -11.30
C HIS A 88 -20.14 12.49 -12.02
N LYS A 89 -19.11 12.96 -12.72
CA LYS A 89 -19.10 14.27 -13.43
C LYS A 89 -20.14 14.35 -14.56
N SER A 90 -20.50 13.21 -15.16
CA SER A 90 -21.51 13.12 -16.23
C SER A 90 -22.95 13.16 -15.72
N ASP A 91 -23.16 12.81 -14.45
CA ASP A 91 -24.50 12.61 -13.90
C ASP A 91 -25.04 13.89 -13.25
N LEU A 92 -24.26 14.97 -13.35
CA LEU A 92 -24.63 16.29 -12.88
C LEU A 92 -25.71 16.88 -13.79
N THR A 93 -26.95 16.88 -13.31
CA THR A 93 -28.07 17.58 -13.94
C THR A 93 -28.27 18.97 -13.33
N PHE A 94 -28.96 19.85 -14.05
CA PHE A 94 -29.23 21.21 -13.59
C PHE A 94 -30.00 21.23 -12.25
N ASP A 95 -30.94 20.31 -12.07
CA ASP A 95 -31.74 20.20 -10.85
C ASP A 95 -30.88 19.83 -9.62
N LEU A 96 -29.81 19.06 -9.83
CA LEU A 96 -28.92 18.61 -8.75
C LEU A 96 -27.95 19.71 -8.28
N LEU A 97 -27.68 20.74 -9.10
CA LEU A 97 -26.78 21.85 -8.72
C LEU A 97 -27.24 22.59 -7.46
N ASN A 98 -28.56 22.71 -7.25
CA ASN A 98 -29.13 23.42 -6.11
C ASN A 98 -29.33 22.52 -4.88
N SER A 99 -29.13 21.21 -5.00
CA SER A 99 -29.40 20.22 -3.95
C SER A 99 -28.22 19.96 -3.01
N GLY A 100 -27.08 20.64 -3.21
CA GLY A 100 -25.89 20.46 -2.38
C GLY A 100 -25.12 19.16 -2.65
N VAL A 101 -25.40 18.49 -3.77
CA VAL A 101 -24.74 17.26 -4.19
C VAL A 101 -23.29 17.55 -4.60
N LYS A 102 -22.38 16.67 -4.19
CA LYS A 102 -20.94 16.83 -4.41
C LYS A 102 -20.48 16.02 -5.61
N VAL A 103 -19.78 16.66 -6.53
CA VAL A 103 -19.18 16.02 -7.71
C VAL A 103 -17.69 15.78 -7.45
N LEU A 104 -17.20 14.57 -7.74
CA LEU A 104 -15.79 14.29 -7.54
C LEU A 104 -14.95 15.16 -8.49
N PRO A 105 -13.89 15.85 -8.03
CA PRO A 105 -13.02 16.62 -8.90
C PRO A 105 -12.36 15.74 -9.97
N SER A 106 -12.44 16.16 -11.24
CA SER A 106 -11.84 15.43 -12.37
C SER A 106 -10.32 15.61 -12.50
N ARG A 107 -9.74 16.50 -11.70
CA ARG A 107 -8.30 16.82 -11.73
C ARG A 107 -7.63 16.39 -10.44
N ALA A 108 -6.41 15.88 -10.57
CA ALA A 108 -5.59 15.45 -9.46
C ALA A 108 -4.12 15.76 -9.71
N VAL A 109 -3.35 15.96 -8.64
CA VAL A 109 -1.91 16.17 -8.73
C VAL A 109 -1.21 14.82 -8.72
N GLN A 110 -0.46 14.51 -9.78
CA GLN A 110 0.33 13.28 -9.83
C GLN A 110 1.59 13.42 -9.00
N LEU A 111 1.83 12.49 -8.08
CA LEU A 111 3.05 12.44 -7.30
C LEU A 111 4.07 11.49 -7.91
N THR A 112 5.34 11.91 -7.87
CA THR A 112 6.46 11.05 -8.30
C THR A 112 6.95 10.13 -7.19
N HIS A 113 6.70 10.52 -5.95
CA HIS A 113 7.00 9.78 -4.73
C HIS A 113 6.17 10.34 -3.57
N PHE A 114 6.02 9.56 -2.50
CA PHE A 114 5.53 10.06 -1.21
C PHE A 114 6.24 9.33 -0.07
N THR A 115 6.24 9.93 1.11
CA THR A 115 6.80 9.32 2.31
C THR A 115 5.67 8.87 3.24
N HIS A 116 5.72 7.64 3.71
CA HIS A 116 4.80 7.10 4.72
C HIS A 116 5.57 6.22 5.71
N LYS A 117 5.36 6.40 7.01
CA LYS A 117 6.12 5.71 8.08
C LYS A 117 7.64 5.74 7.86
N ILE A 118 8.19 6.91 7.48
CA ILE A 118 9.63 7.16 7.22
C ILE A 118 10.17 6.44 5.96
N ARG A 119 9.29 5.85 5.15
CA ARG A 119 9.68 5.13 3.93
C ARG A 119 9.22 5.90 2.70
N LEU A 120 10.13 6.00 1.72
CA LEU A 120 9.86 6.60 0.43
C LEU A 120 9.25 5.55 -0.50
N PHE A 121 8.06 5.83 -1.01
CA PHE A 121 7.36 5.01 -2.00
C PHE A 121 7.32 5.75 -3.33
N SER A 122 7.38 5.01 -4.43
CA SER A 122 7.34 5.60 -5.77
C SER A 122 6.73 4.65 -6.79
N PRO A 123 6.25 5.14 -7.95
CA PRO A 123 5.74 4.28 -9.00
C PRO A 123 6.82 3.35 -9.57
N PHE A 124 6.40 2.17 -10.04
CA PHE A 124 7.28 1.12 -10.59
C PHE A 124 8.16 1.63 -11.75
N LYS A 125 7.62 2.51 -12.60
CA LYS A 125 8.37 3.13 -13.71
C LYS A 125 9.52 4.04 -13.22
N LYS A 126 9.43 4.57 -12.00
CA LYS A 126 10.46 5.44 -11.41
C LYS A 126 11.49 4.64 -10.63
N HIS A 127 11.03 3.73 -9.77
CA HIS A 127 11.93 2.89 -8.98
C HIS A 127 11.26 1.57 -8.60
N HIS A 128 11.80 0.49 -9.15
CA HIS A 128 11.33 -0.88 -8.96
C HIS A 128 11.22 -1.30 -7.49
N GLY A 129 12.26 -1.08 -6.67
CA GLY A 129 12.26 -1.44 -5.24
C GLY A 129 11.20 -0.71 -4.40
N ASN A 130 11.19 0.62 -4.46
CA ASN A 130 10.24 1.48 -3.73
C ASN A 130 8.78 1.39 -4.21
N SER A 131 8.50 0.60 -5.25
CA SER A 131 7.15 0.38 -5.78
C SER A 131 6.51 -0.91 -5.30
N SER A 132 7.31 -1.85 -4.82
CA SER A 132 6.86 -3.17 -4.37
C SER A 132 6.36 -3.08 -2.94
N ILE A 133 5.07 -3.31 -2.72
CA ILE A 133 4.45 -3.10 -1.41
C ILE A 133 3.59 -4.29 -0.99
N SER A 134 3.51 -4.50 0.33
CA SER A 134 2.45 -5.27 0.98
C SER A 134 1.44 -4.29 1.56
N PHE A 135 0.15 -4.60 1.38
CA PHE A 135 -0.95 -3.74 1.80
C PHE A 135 -2.14 -4.58 2.29
N ARG A 136 -3.04 -3.95 3.04
CA ARG A 136 -4.35 -4.51 3.38
C ARG A 136 -5.37 -4.06 2.35
N HIS A 137 -6.09 -4.99 1.75
CA HIS A 137 -7.12 -4.69 0.79
C HIS A 137 -8.23 -3.85 1.46
N PRO A 138 -8.66 -2.73 0.87
CA PRO A 138 -9.57 -1.80 1.55
C PRO A 138 -10.94 -2.43 1.86
N SER A 139 -11.48 -3.28 0.98
CA SER A 139 -12.80 -3.89 1.19
C SER A 139 -12.78 -5.17 2.03
N THR A 140 -11.75 -6.01 1.92
CA THR A 140 -11.71 -7.34 2.56
C THR A 140 -10.81 -7.37 3.79
N GLY A 141 -9.96 -6.35 3.98
CA GLY A 141 -8.93 -6.30 5.02
C GLY A 141 -7.79 -7.31 4.84
N GLN A 142 -7.87 -8.20 3.84
CA GLN A 142 -6.88 -9.23 3.60
C GLN A 142 -5.57 -8.64 3.12
N LYS A 143 -4.47 -9.29 3.50
CA LYS A 143 -3.14 -8.86 3.09
C LYS A 143 -2.87 -9.30 1.65
N ASP A 144 -2.41 -8.37 0.83
CA ASP A 144 -1.98 -8.62 -0.53
C ASP A 144 -0.69 -7.86 -0.87
N MET A 145 -0.15 -8.10 -2.06
CA MET A 145 1.09 -7.51 -2.56
C MET A 145 0.90 -7.03 -3.99
N GLY A 146 1.57 -5.94 -4.33
CA GLY A 146 1.48 -5.37 -5.66
C GLY A 146 2.53 -4.32 -5.94
N PHE A 147 2.54 -3.85 -7.19
CA PHE A 147 3.37 -2.73 -7.61
C PHE A 147 2.55 -1.45 -7.67
N ILE A 148 3.09 -0.38 -7.09
CA ILE A 148 2.56 0.98 -7.28
C ILE A 148 2.73 1.36 -8.75
N ARG A 149 1.63 1.64 -9.44
CA ARG A 149 1.62 2.07 -10.85
C ARG A 149 1.58 3.58 -10.98
N SER A 150 0.81 4.25 -10.13
CA SER A 150 0.78 5.70 -10.05
C SER A 150 0.31 6.17 -8.66
N ILE A 151 0.61 7.42 -8.32
CA ILE A 151 0.22 8.04 -7.06
C ILE A 151 -0.40 9.39 -7.39
N TRP A 152 -1.55 9.67 -6.80
CA TRP A 152 -2.32 10.87 -7.07
C TRP A 152 -2.80 11.49 -5.77
N THR A 153 -2.94 12.80 -5.79
CA THR A 153 -3.44 13.54 -4.64
C THR A 153 -4.54 14.50 -5.06
N GLN A 154 -5.61 14.51 -4.27
CA GLN A 154 -6.73 15.44 -4.39
C GLN A 154 -7.10 15.98 -3.03
N VAL A 155 -7.68 17.17 -3.00
CA VAL A 155 -8.32 17.71 -1.81
C VAL A 155 -9.81 17.36 -1.87
N LEU A 156 -10.28 16.56 -0.92
CA LEU A 156 -11.67 16.14 -0.77
C LEU A 156 -12.10 16.41 0.67
N GLU A 157 -13.29 16.98 0.87
CA GLU A 157 -13.77 17.40 2.20
C GLU A 157 -12.76 18.29 2.97
N GLY A 158 -12.07 19.18 2.24
CA GLY A 158 -11.01 20.03 2.79
C GLY A 158 -9.73 19.26 3.17
N GLN A 159 -9.63 17.96 2.91
CA GLN A 159 -8.47 17.17 3.30
C GLN A 159 -7.68 16.70 2.09
N LYS A 160 -6.35 16.83 2.16
CA LYS A 160 -5.44 16.28 1.16
C LYS A 160 -5.40 14.76 1.27
N ARG A 161 -5.92 14.07 0.26
CA ARG A 161 -6.03 12.60 0.19
C ARG A 161 -5.09 12.07 -0.89
N THR A 162 -4.31 11.06 -0.54
CA THR A 162 -3.38 10.41 -1.46
C THR A 162 -3.92 9.05 -1.86
N PHE A 163 -4.18 8.88 -3.15
CA PHE A 163 -4.61 7.63 -3.76
C PHE A 163 -3.42 6.97 -4.44
N VAL A 164 -3.15 5.73 -4.06
CA VAL A 164 -2.06 4.92 -4.60
C VAL A 164 -2.69 3.83 -5.46
N PHE A 165 -2.47 3.91 -6.77
CA PHE A 165 -2.93 2.91 -7.72
C PHE A 165 -1.95 1.75 -7.71
N VAL A 166 -2.43 0.59 -7.32
CA VAL A 166 -1.63 -0.63 -7.17
C VAL A 166 -2.12 -1.65 -8.17
N GLN A 167 -1.19 -2.26 -8.89
CA GLN A 167 -1.47 -3.47 -9.63
C GLN A 167 -1.15 -4.67 -8.73
N PRO A 168 -2.16 -5.41 -8.25
CA PRO A 168 -1.94 -6.58 -7.42
C PRO A 168 -1.28 -7.70 -8.23
N HIS A 169 -0.45 -8.48 -7.58
CA HIS A 169 0.08 -9.69 -8.18
C HIS A 169 -1.01 -10.77 -8.29
N THR A 170 -0.84 -11.74 -9.19
CA THR A 170 -1.75 -12.89 -9.27
C THR A 170 -1.16 -14.08 -8.60
N ASP A 171 -1.96 -14.68 -7.74
CA ASP A 171 -1.59 -15.87 -7.01
C ASP A 171 -1.34 -17.03 -7.97
N THR A 172 -0.43 -17.90 -7.57
CA THR A 172 -0.22 -19.16 -8.29
C THR A 172 -1.42 -20.06 -8.09
N ASP A 173 -1.74 -20.86 -9.10
CA ASP A 173 -2.75 -21.89 -8.95
C ASP A 173 -2.27 -22.98 -7.96
N PRO A 174 -3.17 -23.78 -7.37
CA PRO A 174 -2.81 -24.76 -6.34
C PRO A 174 -1.79 -25.81 -6.81
N VAL A 175 -1.78 -26.12 -8.12
CA VAL A 175 -0.86 -27.10 -8.71
C VAL A 175 0.57 -26.58 -8.72
N ASP A 176 0.77 -25.34 -9.19
CA ASP A 176 2.09 -24.71 -9.17
C ASP A 176 2.50 -24.28 -7.75
N ALA A 177 1.55 -23.94 -6.89
CA ALA A 177 1.79 -23.67 -5.46
C ALA A 177 2.40 -24.88 -4.75
N ALA A 178 1.93 -26.10 -5.04
CA ALA A 178 2.43 -27.32 -4.43
C ALA A 178 3.91 -27.63 -4.76
N LYS A 179 4.44 -27.08 -5.86
CA LYS A 179 5.84 -27.26 -6.27
C LYS A 179 6.82 -26.35 -5.53
N MET A 180 6.32 -25.39 -4.75
CA MET A 180 7.15 -24.36 -4.14
C MET A 180 7.94 -24.92 -2.95
N PRO A 181 9.28 -24.72 -2.90
CA PRO A 181 10.10 -25.21 -1.81
C PRO A 181 9.84 -24.47 -0.49
N TYR A 182 9.10 -23.36 -0.51
CA TYR A 182 8.83 -22.55 0.67
C TYR A 182 7.69 -23.11 1.54
N LEU A 183 6.89 -24.06 1.03
CA LEU A 183 5.84 -24.71 1.81
C LEU A 183 6.41 -25.49 3.00
N THR A 184 7.56 -26.13 2.82
CA THR A 184 8.27 -26.86 3.88
C THR A 184 9.11 -25.93 4.78
N HIS A 185 9.23 -24.65 4.42
CA HIS A 185 10.06 -23.67 5.12
C HIS A 185 9.31 -22.35 5.39
N PRO A 186 8.21 -22.37 6.17
CA PRO A 186 7.36 -21.20 6.40
C PRO A 186 8.09 -20.02 7.06
N ARG A 187 9.20 -20.27 7.77
CA ARG A 187 10.03 -19.25 8.41
C ARG A 187 10.68 -18.27 7.43
N PHE A 188 10.79 -18.60 6.15
CA PHE A 188 11.31 -17.67 5.15
C PHE A 188 10.33 -16.52 4.83
N LYS A 189 9.04 -16.66 5.17
CA LYS A 189 7.99 -15.68 4.84
C LYS A 189 8.02 -15.30 3.35
N CYS A 190 8.23 -16.33 2.52
CA CYS A 190 8.23 -16.21 1.08
C CYS A 190 6.82 -16.49 0.54
N THR A 191 6.37 -15.65 -0.36
CA THR A 191 5.16 -15.88 -1.16
C THR A 191 5.58 -15.84 -2.62
N VAL A 192 5.04 -16.73 -3.44
CA VAL A 192 5.36 -16.76 -4.86
C VAL A 192 4.08 -16.45 -5.63
N LYS A 193 4.19 -15.59 -6.62
CA LYS A 193 3.07 -15.14 -7.47
C LYS A 193 3.51 -15.11 -8.93
N TYR A 194 2.58 -15.15 -9.87
CA TYR A 194 2.94 -15.05 -11.30
C TYR A 194 3.47 -13.66 -11.65
N THR A 195 4.55 -13.59 -12.45
CA THR A 195 5.21 -12.32 -12.82
C THR A 195 4.40 -11.46 -13.78
N ASN A 196 3.58 -12.07 -14.64
CA ASN A 196 2.66 -11.41 -15.56
C ASN A 196 1.52 -12.38 -15.89
N PRO A 197 0.60 -12.59 -14.95
CA PRO A 197 -0.60 -13.39 -15.20
C PRO A 197 -1.34 -12.78 -16.39
N ARG A 198 -1.79 -13.61 -17.34
CA ARG A 198 -2.38 -13.20 -18.63
C ARG A 198 -3.70 -12.40 -18.55
N HIS A 199 -3.98 -11.74 -17.44
CA HIS A 199 -5.10 -10.83 -17.27
C HIS A 199 -4.59 -9.53 -16.66
N PRO A 200 -4.96 -8.35 -17.19
CA PRO A 200 -4.84 -7.13 -16.42
C PRO A 200 -5.80 -7.28 -15.25
N LYS A 201 -5.31 -7.73 -14.08
CA LYS A 201 -6.00 -7.39 -12.83
C LYS A 201 -6.15 -5.88 -12.87
N SER A 202 -7.39 -5.42 -12.78
CA SER A 202 -7.73 -4.01 -12.64
C SER A 202 -6.86 -3.42 -11.53
N GLU A 203 -6.33 -2.22 -11.78
CA GLU A 203 -5.66 -1.48 -10.71
C GLU A 203 -6.66 -1.30 -9.56
N LEU A 204 -6.19 -1.43 -8.34
CA LEU A 204 -6.97 -1.10 -7.16
C LEU A 204 -6.38 0.13 -6.48
N ILE A 205 -7.22 0.82 -5.73
CA ILE A 205 -6.79 1.98 -4.96
C ILE A 205 -6.51 1.56 -3.53
N VAL A 206 -5.34 1.95 -3.04
CA VAL A 206 -5.04 1.96 -1.61
C VAL A 206 -4.67 3.36 -1.17
N GLU A 207 -4.87 3.64 0.11
CA GLU A 207 -4.35 4.84 0.77
C GLU A 207 -3.08 4.50 1.55
N PRO A 208 -2.28 5.50 1.94
CA PRO A 208 -1.11 5.29 2.79
C PRO A 208 -1.39 4.40 4.01
N ARG A 209 -2.53 4.61 4.69
CA ARG A 209 -2.95 3.82 5.86
C ARG A 209 -3.10 2.32 5.60
N HIS A 210 -3.33 1.91 4.35
CA HIS A 210 -3.47 0.51 3.97
C HIS A 210 -2.11 -0.14 3.66
N ILE A 211 -1.07 0.66 3.43
CA ILE A 211 0.27 0.17 3.09
C ILE A 211 0.97 -0.28 4.37
N ILE A 212 1.39 -1.54 4.39
CA ILE A 212 2.12 -2.13 5.50
C ILE A 212 3.60 -1.81 5.35
N SER A 213 4.20 -2.20 4.22
CA SER A 213 5.64 -2.01 4.01
C SER A 213 6.07 -2.26 2.55
N HIS A 214 7.37 -2.07 2.29
CA HIS A 214 8.02 -2.57 1.09
C HIS A 214 8.23 -4.09 1.14
N VAL A 215 8.08 -4.74 -0.01
CA VAL A 215 8.33 -6.17 -0.17
C VAL A 215 9.49 -6.37 -1.13
N ALA A 216 10.53 -7.07 -0.66
CA ALA A 216 11.62 -7.46 -1.55
C ALA A 216 11.12 -8.56 -2.49
N TYR A 217 11.56 -8.52 -3.74
CA TYR A 217 11.13 -9.49 -4.73
C TYR A 217 12.28 -9.94 -5.62
N LEU A 218 12.17 -11.16 -6.13
CA LEU A 218 13.08 -11.77 -7.09
C LEU A 218 12.25 -12.31 -8.26
N PRO A 219 12.35 -11.70 -9.46
CA PRO A 219 11.75 -12.28 -10.65
C PRO A 219 12.51 -13.55 -11.04
N CYS A 220 11.78 -14.60 -11.41
CA CYS A 220 12.31 -15.88 -11.84
C CYS A 220 11.73 -16.26 -13.21
N PRO A 221 12.57 -16.78 -14.12
CA PRO A 221 12.10 -17.21 -15.43
C PRO A 221 11.16 -18.42 -15.31
N GLN A 222 10.44 -18.69 -16.40
CA GLN A 222 9.69 -19.94 -16.56
C GLN A 222 10.62 -21.15 -16.37
N GLY A 223 10.07 -22.24 -15.85
CA GLY A 223 10.79 -23.47 -15.49
C GLY A 223 11.34 -23.48 -14.06
N THR A 224 11.29 -22.36 -13.35
CA THR A 224 11.71 -22.33 -11.93
C THR A 224 10.76 -23.21 -11.10
N PHE A 225 11.31 -24.18 -10.36
CA PHE A 225 10.53 -25.20 -9.61
C PHE A 225 9.57 -26.01 -10.48
N ASP A 226 9.91 -26.25 -11.75
CA ASP A 226 9.05 -26.95 -12.72
C ASP A 226 7.69 -26.26 -12.97
N ILE A 227 7.64 -24.94 -12.76
CA ILE A 227 6.49 -24.08 -13.05
C ILE A 227 6.66 -23.48 -14.44
N GLN A 228 5.72 -23.75 -15.35
CA GLN A 228 5.82 -23.37 -16.77
C GLN A 228 5.57 -21.87 -17.02
N LYS A 229 5.15 -21.12 -16.00
CA LYS A 229 4.91 -19.68 -16.05
C LYS A 229 6.05 -18.95 -15.32
N ALA A 230 6.37 -17.73 -15.76
CA ALA A 230 7.28 -16.88 -15.00
C ALA A 230 6.67 -16.52 -13.63
N ILE A 231 7.48 -16.64 -12.58
CA ILE A 231 7.09 -16.40 -11.19
C ILE A 231 7.95 -15.33 -10.56
N THR A 232 7.41 -14.62 -9.59
CA THR A 232 8.14 -13.69 -8.75
C THR A 232 8.04 -14.17 -7.31
N ILE A 233 9.19 -14.30 -6.66
CA ILE A 233 9.29 -14.65 -5.24
C ILE A 233 9.31 -13.36 -4.45
N PHE A 234 8.39 -13.21 -3.51
CA PHE A 234 8.25 -12.08 -2.61
C PHE A 234 8.69 -12.48 -1.21
N VAL A 235 9.48 -11.64 -0.56
CA VAL A 235 9.95 -11.85 0.80
C VAL A 235 9.38 -10.76 1.69
N ASP A 236 8.41 -11.16 2.51
CA ASP A 236 7.65 -10.23 3.34
C ASP A 236 8.21 -10.12 4.78
N SER A 237 9.41 -10.65 5.02
CA SER A 237 10.09 -10.54 6.32
C SER A 237 10.50 -9.10 6.68
N LEU A 238 10.46 -8.17 5.73
CA LEU A 238 10.91 -6.78 5.91
C LEU A 238 9.97 -5.91 6.74
N HIS A 239 8.71 -6.29 6.93
CA HIS A 239 7.81 -5.57 7.84
C HIS A 239 8.17 -5.78 9.32
N ARG A 240 9.02 -6.78 9.68
CA ARG A 240 9.44 -7.07 11.07
C ARG A 240 8.26 -7.17 12.07
N ASN A 241 7.16 -7.79 11.64
CA ASN A 241 5.89 -7.85 12.40
C ASN A 241 5.38 -6.47 12.86
N ARG A 242 5.67 -5.40 12.14
CA ARG A 242 5.02 -4.10 12.34
C ARG A 242 3.71 -4.15 11.57
N ASP A 243 2.61 -4.33 12.30
CA ASP A 243 1.25 -4.09 11.81
C ASP A 243 0.97 -2.58 11.82
#